data_AF-A0A811JXU7-F1
#
_entry.id   AF-A0A811JXU7-F1
#
_cell.length_a   1.000
_cell.length_b   1.000
_cell.length_c   1.000
_cell.angle_alpha   90.00
_cell.angle_beta   90.00
_cell.angle_gamma   90.00
#
_symmetry.space_group_name_H-M   'P 1'
#
loop_
_entity.id
_entity.type
_entity.pdbx_description
1 polymer ?
#
loop_
_entity_poly.entity_id
_entity_poly.type
_entity_poly.pdbx_seq_one_letter_code
_entity_poly.pdbx_strand_id
1 'polypeptide(L)'
;MPENDLEKPQETELKDDSSNSGKGESTKQTVKGTHKTKHWRIETPINTKHKMPPKGWVKIYVRVRFSPTEVRYMKLKYDENKTPAENDRNVRHIFELWDGSIVKDADFRQIKSSLFSVLKVNGQRQVLQDMMGANCVVEAPQYIRVKVPFADNPTAANTATLTSCAEILVTPAN
;
A
#
# COMPACT_ATOMS: atom_id res chain seq x y z
N MET A 1 -19.35 -33.34 -32.36
CA MET A 1 -18.77 -31.99 -32.26
C MET A 1 -18.08 -31.92 -30.92
N PRO A 2 -16.74 -31.81 -30.85
CA PRO A 2 -16.06 -31.71 -29.57
C PRO A 2 -16.14 -30.27 -29.05
N GLU A 3 -16.51 -30.15 -27.78
CA GLU A 3 -16.57 -28.88 -27.05
C GLU A 3 -15.15 -28.33 -26.87
N ASN A 4 -14.99 -27.04 -27.20
CA ASN A 4 -13.74 -26.32 -27.06
C ASN A 4 -13.51 -26.06 -25.57
N ASP A 5 -12.55 -26.79 -24.98
CA ASP A 5 -11.96 -26.47 -23.68
C ASP A 5 -11.31 -25.09 -23.75
N LEU A 6 -12.02 -24.07 -23.26
CA LEU A 6 -11.45 -22.76 -22.99
C LEU A 6 -10.38 -22.92 -21.91
N GLU A 7 -9.12 -22.83 -22.33
CA GLU A 7 -7.95 -22.75 -21.46
C GLU A 7 -8.18 -21.70 -20.36
N LYS A 8 -8.29 -22.17 -19.11
CA LYS A 8 -8.23 -21.31 -17.93
C LYS A 8 -6.82 -20.71 -17.85
N PRO A 9 -6.65 -19.39 -17.71
CA PRO A 9 -5.33 -18.82 -17.46
C PRO A 9 -4.77 -19.43 -16.16
N GLN A 10 -3.52 -19.93 -16.22
CA GLN A 10 -2.81 -20.41 -15.05
C GLN A 10 -2.79 -19.30 -13.98
N GLU A 11 -3.38 -19.59 -12.81
CA GLU A 11 -3.15 -18.83 -11.59
C GLU A 11 -1.65 -18.92 -11.28
N THR A 12 -0.94 -17.82 -11.53
CA THR A 12 0.41 -17.65 -11.02
C THR A 12 0.28 -17.29 -9.54
N GLU A 13 0.12 -18.33 -8.70
CA GLU A 13 0.39 -18.21 -7.28
C GLU A 13 1.84 -17.77 -7.10
N LEU A 14 2.04 -16.53 -6.66
CA LEU A 14 3.36 -16.12 -6.18
C LEU A 14 3.68 -16.95 -4.94
N LYS A 15 4.74 -17.76 -5.05
CA LYS A 15 5.36 -18.48 -3.95
C LYS A 15 5.59 -17.52 -2.78
N ASP A 16 5.32 -18.00 -1.57
CA ASP A 16 5.64 -17.31 -0.34
C ASP A 16 7.14 -16.98 -0.33
N ASP A 17 7.49 -15.70 -0.39
CA ASP A 17 8.78 -15.19 0.07
C ASP A 17 8.85 -15.38 1.59
N SER A 18 9.05 -16.63 1.97
CA SER A 18 9.55 -17.01 3.27
C SER A 18 11.01 -16.60 3.33
N SER A 19 11.31 -15.69 4.25
CA SER A 19 12.64 -15.50 4.85
C SER A 19 13.77 -15.06 3.92
N ASN A 20 13.92 -13.74 3.76
CA ASN A 20 15.23 -13.13 3.51
C ASN A 20 15.46 -11.89 4.39
N SER A 21 15.04 -11.95 5.65
CA SER A 21 15.28 -10.92 6.68
C SER A 21 16.76 -10.67 7.03
N GLY A 22 17.71 -11.13 6.20
CA GLY A 22 19.16 -11.02 6.47
C GLY A 22 20.05 -10.78 5.25
N LYS A 23 19.51 -10.62 4.04
CA LYS A 23 20.32 -10.30 2.85
C LYS A 23 19.88 -8.94 2.31
N GLY A 24 20.75 -7.95 2.48
CA GLY A 24 20.59 -6.57 2.03
C GLY A 24 20.61 -6.42 0.50
N GLU A 25 19.89 -7.27 -0.23
CA GLU A 25 19.71 -7.12 -1.68
C GLU A 25 18.61 -6.08 -1.93
N SER A 26 19.06 -4.83 -1.88
CA SER A 26 18.32 -3.66 -2.35
C SER A 26 17.91 -3.92 -3.80
N THR A 27 16.60 -4.06 -4.04
CA THR A 27 15.97 -3.88 -5.35
C THR A 27 16.61 -2.65 -6.02
N LYS A 28 17.16 -2.84 -7.23
CA LYS A 28 17.97 -1.87 -8.00
C LYS A 28 17.47 -0.43 -7.79
N GLN A 29 18.36 0.42 -7.27
CA GLN A 29 18.10 1.82 -6.94
C GLN A 29 18.06 2.65 -8.22
N THR A 30 16.93 3.30 -8.50
CA THR A 30 16.70 4.01 -9.76
C THR A 30 16.66 5.54 -9.64
N VAL A 31 16.71 6.14 -8.44
CA VAL A 31 16.66 7.61 -8.27
C VAL A 31 17.45 8.11 -7.05
N LYS A 32 18.03 9.33 -7.10
CA LYS A 32 18.58 10.05 -5.93
C LYS A 32 17.55 10.05 -4.80
N GLY A 33 17.94 9.64 -3.59
CA GLY A 33 17.05 9.55 -2.41
C GLY A 33 16.53 8.14 -2.11
N THR A 34 16.49 7.22 -3.07
CA THR A 34 16.00 5.84 -2.86
C THR A 34 16.83 4.99 -1.91
N HIS A 35 18.10 5.35 -1.67
CA HIS A 35 18.94 4.73 -0.64
C HIS A 35 18.43 4.99 0.78
N LYS A 36 17.62 6.04 0.99
CA LYS A 36 16.99 6.38 2.27
C LYS A 36 15.64 5.68 2.48
N THR A 37 15.12 5.00 1.45
CA THR A 37 13.80 4.34 1.47
C THR A 37 13.94 2.82 1.50
N LYS A 38 14.66 2.29 2.50
CA LYS A 38 15.04 0.87 2.56
C LYS A 38 13.87 -0.08 2.85
N HIS A 39 12.76 0.43 3.37
CA HIS A 39 11.57 -0.38 3.66
C HIS A 39 10.52 -0.33 2.54
N TRP A 40 10.79 0.43 1.48
CA TRP A 40 9.95 0.52 0.31
C TRP A 40 10.36 -0.55 -0.71
N ARG A 41 9.38 -1.27 -1.23
CA ARG A 41 9.56 -2.35 -2.21
C ARG A 41 8.97 -1.92 -3.54
N ILE A 42 9.64 -2.25 -4.64
CA ILE A 42 9.11 -1.98 -5.98
C ILE A 42 7.88 -2.86 -6.20
N GLU A 43 6.82 -2.27 -6.75
CA GLU A 43 5.62 -2.99 -7.16
C GLU A 43 5.73 -3.34 -8.65
N THR A 44 5.78 -4.64 -8.97
CA THR A 44 5.87 -5.08 -10.36
C THR A 44 5.10 -6.39 -10.54
N PRO A 45 4.04 -6.42 -11.39
CA PRO A 45 3.42 -5.28 -12.09
C PRO A 45 2.70 -4.30 -11.14
N ILE A 46 2.39 -3.09 -11.62
CA ILE A 46 1.61 -2.09 -10.84
C ILE A 46 0.18 -2.62 -10.66
N ASN A 47 -0.40 -2.45 -9.46
CA ASN A 47 -1.70 -2.96 -9.04
C ASN A 47 -1.76 -4.49 -8.91
N THR A 48 -0.64 -5.11 -8.54
CA THR A 48 -0.63 -6.55 -8.26
C THR A 48 -1.53 -6.84 -7.04
N LYS A 49 -2.37 -7.88 -7.15
CA LYS A 49 -3.20 -8.31 -6.02
C LYS A 49 -2.33 -8.84 -4.89
N HIS A 50 -2.52 -8.32 -3.67
CA HIS A 50 -1.70 -8.69 -2.51
C HIS A 50 -2.32 -9.84 -1.71
N LYS A 51 -1.56 -10.89 -1.39
CA LYS A 51 -2.06 -12.03 -0.60
C LYS A 51 -2.79 -11.61 0.68
N MET A 52 -3.99 -12.16 0.88
CA MET A 52 -4.83 -11.93 2.07
C MET A 52 -4.06 -12.21 3.37
N PRO A 53 -4.37 -11.50 4.47
CA PRO A 53 -3.75 -11.80 5.76
C PRO A 53 -4.19 -13.16 6.31
N PRO A 54 -3.35 -13.82 7.13
CA PRO A 54 -3.83 -14.87 8.01
C PRO A 54 -4.94 -14.33 8.92
N LYS A 55 -5.82 -15.22 9.40
CA LYS A 55 -6.86 -14.87 10.37
C LYS A 55 -6.28 -14.11 11.57
N GLY A 56 -6.97 -13.06 12.01
CA GLY A 56 -6.55 -12.23 13.14
C GLY A 56 -5.49 -11.17 12.83
N TRP A 57 -5.13 -10.98 11.57
CA TRP A 57 -4.14 -9.98 11.15
C TRP A 57 -4.72 -8.99 10.17
N VAL A 58 -4.35 -7.72 10.33
CA VAL A 58 -4.56 -6.68 9.34
C VAL A 58 -3.23 -6.44 8.61
N LYS A 59 -3.28 -6.30 7.27
CA LYS A 59 -2.14 -5.79 6.50
C LYS A 59 -2.51 -4.47 5.83
N ILE A 60 -1.56 -3.55 5.84
CA ILE A 60 -1.67 -2.27 5.12
C ILE A 60 -0.52 -2.17 4.14
N TYR A 61 -0.82 -1.69 2.93
CA TYR A 61 0.17 -1.32 1.93
C TYR A 61 0.00 0.15 1.61
N VAL A 62 1.02 0.97 1.88
CA VAL A 62 1.06 2.35 1.43
C VAL A 62 1.81 2.39 0.12
N ARG A 63 1.15 2.78 -0.96
CA ARG A 63 1.67 2.79 -2.33
C ARG A 63 1.88 4.22 -2.79
N VAL A 64 3.05 4.50 -3.33
CA VAL A 64 3.44 5.81 -3.84
C VAL A 64 4.22 5.64 -5.13
N ARG A 65 4.00 6.53 -6.08
CA ARG A 65 4.83 6.63 -7.28
C ARG A 65 6.15 7.34 -6.96
N PHE A 66 7.27 6.64 -7.17
CA PHE A 66 8.62 7.18 -6.98
C PHE A 66 9.16 7.84 -8.26
N SER A 67 8.72 7.36 -9.43
CA SER A 67 9.04 7.91 -10.74
C SER A 67 7.90 7.59 -11.73
N PRO A 68 7.84 8.20 -12.92
CA PRO A 68 6.78 7.92 -13.90
C PRO A 68 6.58 6.43 -14.23
N THR A 69 7.62 5.61 -14.09
CA THR A 69 7.62 4.17 -14.40
C THR A 69 7.72 3.29 -13.16
N GLU A 70 7.82 3.86 -11.96
CA GLU A 70 8.13 3.12 -10.75
C GLU A 70 7.16 3.45 -9.62
N VAL A 71 6.39 2.44 -9.23
CA VAL A 71 5.59 2.44 -8.02
C VAL A 71 6.30 1.63 -6.96
N ARG A 72 6.33 2.15 -5.74
CA ARG A 72 6.79 1.40 -4.57
C ARG A 72 5.72 1.35 -3.50
N TYR A 73 5.83 0.35 -2.65
CA TYR A 73 4.97 0.20 -1.49
C TYR A 73 5.76 -0.06 -0.21
N MET A 74 5.22 0.42 0.90
CA MET A 74 5.59 0.04 2.26
C MET A 74 4.52 -0.87 2.82
N LYS A 75 4.92 -1.96 3.47
CA LYS A 75 3.99 -2.93 4.08
C LYS A 75 4.00 -2.81 5.60
N LEU A 76 2.81 -2.76 6.20
CA LEU A 76 2.59 -2.90 7.63
C LEU A 76 1.73 -4.14 7.89
N LYS A 77 1.99 -4.84 8.98
CA LYS A 77 1.21 -5.99 9.42
C LYS A 77 1.08 -5.91 10.94
N TYR A 78 -0.13 -6.06 11.45
CA TYR A 78 -0.40 -6.01 12.88
C TYR A 78 -1.62 -6.87 13.25
N ASP A 79 -1.69 -7.24 14.53
CA ASP A 79 -2.78 -8.03 15.09
C ASP A 79 -4.06 -7.19 15.15
N GLU A 80 -5.19 -7.75 14.73
CA GLU A 80 -6.47 -7.04 14.71
C GLU A 80 -6.95 -6.59 16.10
N ASN A 81 -6.33 -7.03 17.19
CA ASN A 81 -6.66 -6.59 18.55
C ASN A 81 -5.66 -5.56 19.08
N LYS A 82 -4.66 -5.18 18.27
CA LYS A 82 -3.59 -4.27 18.66
C LYS A 82 -3.37 -3.22 17.58
N THR A 83 -4.05 -2.09 17.73
CA THR A 83 -3.76 -0.91 16.90
C THR A 83 -2.32 -0.45 17.12
N PRO A 84 -1.49 -0.37 16.07
CA PRO A 84 -0.14 0.15 16.17
C PRO A 84 -0.16 1.61 16.64
N ALA A 85 0.69 1.94 17.60
CA ALA A 85 0.92 3.32 17.99
C ALA A 85 1.64 4.08 16.87
N GLU A 86 1.43 5.40 16.80
CA GLU A 86 2.08 6.24 15.78
C GLU A 86 3.61 6.23 15.85
N ASN A 87 4.16 5.92 17.03
CA ASN A 87 5.60 5.78 17.27
C ASN A 87 6.14 4.36 17.02
N ASP A 88 5.28 3.40 16.64
CA ASP A 88 5.69 2.05 16.28
C ASP A 88 6.73 2.10 15.17
N ARG A 89 7.80 1.29 15.32
CA ARG A 89 8.93 1.28 14.40
C ARG A 89 8.50 1.05 12.96
N ASN A 90 7.55 0.14 12.73
CA ASN A 90 7.09 -0.20 11.39
C ASN A 90 6.28 0.95 10.80
N VAL A 91 5.41 1.59 11.59
CA VAL A 91 4.64 2.77 11.17
C VAL A 91 5.58 3.91 10.78
N ARG A 92 6.67 4.12 11.52
CA ARG A 92 7.65 5.19 11.27
C ARG A 92 8.43 5.04 9.96
N HIS A 93 8.38 3.90 9.28
CA HIS A 93 9.00 3.78 7.95
C HIS A 93 8.34 4.68 6.89
N ILE A 94 7.15 5.23 7.15
CA ILE A 94 6.52 6.24 6.28
C ILE A 94 7.38 7.51 6.16
N PHE A 95 8.13 7.87 7.21
CA PHE A 95 9.00 9.06 7.21
C PHE A 95 10.13 8.99 6.20
N GLU A 96 10.48 7.78 5.72
CA GLU A 96 11.46 7.63 4.64
C GLU A 96 11.03 8.34 3.36
N LEU A 97 9.73 8.52 3.11
CA LEU A 97 9.24 9.32 1.98
C LEU A 97 9.68 10.79 2.08
N TRP A 98 9.70 11.33 3.29
CA TRP A 98 10.12 12.70 3.56
C TRP A 98 11.65 12.80 3.55
N ASP A 99 12.34 11.92 4.28
CA ASP A 99 13.82 11.89 4.36
C ASP A 99 14.48 11.66 2.99
N GLY A 100 13.83 10.86 2.15
CA GLY A 100 14.22 10.56 0.78
C GLY A 100 13.78 11.62 -0.25
N SER A 101 13.02 12.64 0.17
CA SER A 101 12.43 13.67 -0.69
C SER A 101 11.63 13.09 -1.86
N ILE A 102 10.90 12.00 -1.60
CA ILE A 102 10.09 11.29 -2.60
C ILE A 102 8.79 12.03 -2.90
N VAL A 103 8.19 12.63 -1.87
CA VAL A 103 6.97 13.44 -1.97
C VAL A 103 7.22 14.79 -1.31
N LYS A 104 6.43 15.80 -1.68
CA LYS A 104 6.50 17.13 -1.05
C LYS A 104 6.00 17.04 0.39
N ASP A 105 6.47 17.95 1.25
CA ASP A 105 6.10 18.00 2.67
C ASP A 105 4.58 18.04 2.91
N ALA A 106 3.85 18.80 2.10
CA ALA A 106 2.39 18.89 2.21
C ALA A 106 1.71 17.55 1.94
N ASP A 107 2.15 16.85 0.88
CA ASP A 107 1.61 15.54 0.51
C ASP A 107 2.01 14.47 1.53
N PHE A 108 3.25 14.52 2.04
CA PHE A 108 3.69 13.64 3.13
C PHE A 108 2.79 13.78 4.37
N ARG A 109 2.46 15.02 4.77
CA ARG A 109 1.56 15.27 5.92
C ARG A 109 0.18 14.66 5.68
N GLN A 110 -0.36 14.75 4.47
CA GLN A 110 -1.63 14.13 4.10
C GLN A 110 -1.56 12.61 4.18
N ILE A 111 -0.55 11.99 3.56
CA ILE A 111 -0.33 10.53 3.61
C ILE A 111 -0.22 10.05 5.07
N LYS A 112 0.57 10.74 5.88
CA LYS A 112 0.75 10.43 7.30
C LYS A 112 -0.58 10.51 8.07
N SER A 113 -1.32 11.61 7.88
CA SER A 113 -2.61 11.80 8.54
C SER A 113 -3.61 10.71 8.15
N SER A 114 -3.71 10.41 6.85
CA SER A 114 -4.59 9.34 6.36
C SER A 114 -4.20 7.97 6.89
N LEU A 115 -2.90 7.64 6.93
CA LEU A 115 -2.43 6.37 7.51
C LEU A 115 -2.81 6.25 8.98
N PHE A 116 -2.65 7.30 9.77
CA PHE A 116 -2.97 7.26 11.20
C PHE A 116 -4.48 7.12 11.44
N SER A 117 -5.30 7.79 10.63
CA SER A 117 -6.74 7.58 10.63
C SER A 117 -7.11 6.13 10.29
N VAL A 118 -6.44 5.52 9.29
CA VAL A 118 -6.65 4.11 8.92
C VAL A 118 -6.24 3.15 10.03
N LEU A 119 -5.14 3.42 10.74
CA LEU A 119 -4.69 2.59 11.86
C LEU A 119 -5.69 2.64 13.03
N LYS A 120 -6.22 3.83 13.36
CA LYS A 120 -7.17 4.03 14.47
C LYS A 120 -8.43 3.19 14.35
N VAL A 121 -8.91 2.98 13.13
CA VAL A 121 -10.13 2.20 12.84
C VAL A 121 -9.85 0.71 12.63
N ASN A 122 -8.58 0.30 12.65
CA ASN A 122 -8.20 -1.10 12.79
C ASN A 122 -8.86 -2.07 11.79
N GLY A 123 -8.93 -1.67 10.51
CA GLY A 123 -9.55 -2.49 9.47
C GLY A 123 -11.08 -2.54 9.47
N GLN A 124 -11.76 -1.81 10.37
CA GLN A 124 -13.22 -1.71 10.37
C GLN A 124 -13.71 -0.99 9.11
N ARG A 125 -14.27 -1.77 8.19
CA ARG A 125 -14.68 -1.31 6.85
C ARG A 125 -15.66 -0.15 6.88
N GLN A 126 -16.77 -0.29 7.61
CA GLN A 126 -17.82 0.73 7.60
C GLN A 126 -17.30 2.06 8.14
N VAL A 127 -16.55 2.02 9.26
CA VAL A 127 -15.96 3.22 9.87
C VAL A 127 -14.95 3.90 8.92
N LEU A 128 -14.16 3.12 8.18
CA LEU A 128 -13.27 3.65 7.13
C LEU A 128 -14.05 4.36 6.02
N GLN A 129 -15.13 3.76 5.54
CA GLN A 129 -15.97 4.33 4.50
C GLN A 129 -16.64 5.63 4.97
N ASP A 130 -17.16 5.65 6.20
CA ASP A 130 -17.80 6.83 6.79
C ASP A 130 -16.78 7.97 6.97
N MET A 131 -15.55 7.65 7.38
CA MET A 131 -14.50 8.65 7.64
C MET A 131 -13.87 9.22 6.37
N MET A 132 -13.62 8.38 5.37
CA MET A 132 -12.86 8.76 4.16
C MET A 132 -13.79 9.11 2.98
N GLY A 133 -15.08 8.77 3.07
CA GLY A 133 -16.11 9.08 2.09
C GLY A 133 -15.73 8.61 0.68
N ALA A 134 -15.84 9.53 -0.29
CA ALA A 134 -15.57 9.26 -1.70
C ALA A 134 -14.11 8.85 -2.01
N ASN A 135 -13.19 8.98 -1.06
CA ASN A 135 -11.81 8.53 -1.20
C ASN A 135 -11.62 7.07 -0.76
N CYS A 136 -12.65 6.39 -0.26
CA CYS A 136 -12.58 4.99 0.16
C CYS A 136 -13.46 4.10 -0.73
N VAL A 137 -12.82 3.14 -1.41
CA VAL A 137 -13.50 2.15 -2.26
C VAL A 137 -13.26 0.77 -1.69
N VAL A 138 -14.31 -0.05 -1.59
CA VAL A 138 -14.21 -1.45 -1.18
C VAL A 138 -14.25 -2.32 -2.42
N GLU A 139 -13.22 -3.14 -2.61
CA GLU A 139 -13.07 -4.06 -3.73
C GLU A 139 -13.05 -5.51 -3.22
N ALA A 140 -13.74 -6.41 -3.93
CA ALA A 140 -13.79 -7.83 -3.58
C ALA A 140 -12.39 -8.51 -3.76
N PRO A 141 -12.04 -9.52 -2.95
CA PRO A 141 -12.84 -10.12 -1.89
C PRO A 141 -12.83 -9.36 -0.57
N GLN A 142 -11.93 -8.38 -0.36
CA GLN A 142 -11.89 -7.59 0.88
C GLN A 142 -10.88 -6.42 0.92
N TYR A 143 -10.42 -5.88 -0.22
CA TYR A 143 -9.50 -4.75 -0.21
C TYR A 143 -10.26 -3.45 0.05
N ILE A 144 -9.82 -2.69 1.04
CA ILE A 144 -10.27 -1.31 1.23
C ILE A 144 -9.19 -0.41 0.65
N ARG A 145 -9.51 0.31 -0.41
CA ARG A 145 -8.62 1.24 -1.10
C ARG A 145 -8.92 2.65 -0.62
N VAL A 146 -7.98 3.27 0.08
CA VAL A 146 -8.07 4.68 0.47
C VAL A 146 -7.17 5.50 -0.45
N LYS A 147 -7.78 6.32 -1.30
CA LYS A 147 -7.09 7.32 -2.13
C LYS A 147 -6.67 8.50 -1.25
N VAL A 148 -5.42 8.93 -1.37
CA VAL A 148 -4.92 10.14 -0.72
C VAL A 148 -4.51 11.13 -1.81
N PRO A 149 -5.41 12.03 -2.24
CA PRO A 149 -5.11 13.04 -3.26
C PRO A 149 -4.00 13.98 -2.77
N PHE A 150 -3.08 14.36 -3.64
CA PHE A 150 -2.05 15.37 -3.35
C PHE A 150 -2.63 16.77 -3.44
N ALA A 151 -2.06 17.69 -2.65
CA ALA A 151 -2.64 19.02 -2.43
C ALA A 151 -2.65 19.90 -3.69
N ASP A 152 -1.67 19.71 -4.56
CA ASP A 152 -1.45 20.54 -5.74
C ASP A 152 -2.40 20.23 -6.91
N ASN A 153 -2.90 18.99 -7.00
CA ASN A 153 -3.80 18.59 -8.08
C ASN A 153 -4.77 17.46 -7.65
N PRO A 154 -5.69 17.73 -6.71
CA PRO A 154 -6.56 16.70 -6.14
C PRO A 154 -7.58 16.15 -7.15
N THR A 155 -7.94 16.91 -8.18
CA THR A 155 -8.91 16.49 -9.20
C THR A 155 -8.33 15.49 -10.20
N ALA A 156 -7.02 15.49 -10.42
CA ALA A 156 -6.32 14.51 -11.26
C ALA A 156 -5.92 13.22 -10.53
N ALA A 157 -6.28 13.07 -9.25
CA ALA A 157 -5.91 11.94 -8.41
C ALA A 157 -6.46 10.61 -8.96
N ASN A 158 -5.56 9.73 -9.42
CA ASN A 158 -5.90 8.46 -10.06
C ASN A 158 -5.14 7.30 -9.40
N THR A 159 -5.86 6.41 -8.72
CA THR A 159 -5.28 5.27 -7.98
C THR A 159 -4.76 4.14 -8.86
N ALA A 160 -5.27 3.97 -10.08
CA ALA A 160 -4.78 2.95 -11.01
C ALA A 160 -3.35 3.26 -11.46
N THR A 161 -3.01 4.55 -11.56
CA THR A 161 -1.68 4.98 -11.99
C THR A 161 -0.84 5.52 -10.83
N LEU A 162 -1.46 5.91 -9.71
CA LEU A 162 -0.86 6.72 -8.63
C LEU A 162 -0.35 8.07 -9.14
N THR A 163 -1.13 8.69 -10.04
CA THR A 163 -0.90 10.07 -10.49
C THR A 163 -1.61 11.02 -9.54
N SER A 164 -0.90 12.04 -9.05
CA SER A 164 -1.41 13.07 -8.13
C SER A 164 -2.08 12.51 -6.85
N CYS A 165 -1.68 11.30 -6.45
CA CYS A 165 -2.15 10.68 -5.22
C CYS A 165 -1.19 9.60 -4.72
N ALA A 166 -1.33 9.26 -3.44
CA ALA A 166 -0.93 7.98 -2.89
C ALA A 166 -2.15 7.09 -2.69
N GLU A 167 -1.92 5.82 -2.40
CA GLU A 167 -2.96 4.88 -2.03
C GLU A 167 -2.58 4.12 -0.76
N ILE A 168 -3.55 3.94 0.13
CA ILE A 168 -3.44 3.05 1.28
C ILE A 168 -4.40 1.89 1.05
N LEU A 169 -3.84 0.71 0.78
CA LEU A 169 -4.59 -0.53 0.68
C LEU A 169 -4.65 -1.19 2.05
N VAL A 170 -5.85 -1.47 2.53
CA VAL A 170 -6.09 -2.22 3.76
C VAL A 170 -6.66 -3.57 3.39
N THR A 171 -6.04 -4.65 3.86
CA THR A 171 -6.66 -5.96 3.91
C THR A 171 -7.00 -6.27 5.36
N PRO A 172 -8.28 -6.17 5.74
CA PRO A 172 -8.74 -6.48 7.09
C PRO A 172 -8.56 -7.97 7.39
N ALA A 173 -8.63 -8.31 8.67
CA ALA A 173 -8.60 -9.70 9.10
C ALA A 173 -9.83 -10.45 8.56
N ASN A 174 -9.60 -11.68 8.08
CA ASN A 174 -10.64 -12.62 7.65
C ASN A 174 -11.34 -13.29 8.83
#